data_AF-A0AAW6Y8K1-F1
#
_entry.id   AF-A0AAW6Y8K1-F1
#
_cell.length_a   1.000
_cell.length_b   1.000
_cell.length_c   1.000
_cell.angle_alpha   90.00
_cell.angle_beta   90.00
_cell.angle_gamma   90.00
#
_symmetry.space_group_name_H-M   'P 1'
#
loop_
_entity.id
_entity.type
_entity.pdbx_description
1 polymer ?
#
loop_
_entity_poly.entity_id
_entity_poly.type
_entity_poly.pdbx_seq_one_letter_code
_entity_poly.pdbx_strand_id
1 'polypeptide(L)'
;DDDFGKGIFIETSGGGVEAGEDLTTALKRELKEELGVNVDILCKIGTVSDYYSLIHRHNINNYFLCKIVSFGEKHLTQAEIEDFHLSTLKLTYEEAVDAY
;
A
#
# COMPACT_ATOMS: atom_id res chain seq x y z
N ASP A 1 18.00 2.28 3.62
CA ASP A 1 18.30 3.73 3.61
C ASP A 1 17.95 4.25 2.24
N ASP A 2 17.05 5.22 2.17
CA ASP A 2 16.73 5.89 0.91
C ASP A 2 17.34 7.30 0.89
N ASP A 3 17.06 8.04 -0.18
CA ASP A 3 17.54 9.42 -0.36
C ASP A 3 17.03 10.40 0.72
N PHE A 4 16.12 9.97 1.59
CA PHE A 4 15.53 10.75 2.69
C PHE A 4 16.03 10.33 4.09
N GLY A 5 16.82 9.25 4.18
CA GLY A 5 17.53 8.83 5.39
C GLY A 5 17.05 7.49 5.97
N LYS A 6 17.21 7.33 7.28
CA LYS A 6 16.74 6.16 8.04
C LYS A 6 15.44 6.48 8.75
N GLY A 7 14.39 5.70 8.49
CA GLY A 7 13.10 5.83 9.15
C GLY A 7 12.36 4.49 9.22
N ILE A 8 11.45 4.39 10.18
CA ILE A 8 10.41 3.35 10.22
C ILE A 8 9.11 4.07 9.94
N PHE A 9 8.43 3.69 8.86
CA PHE A 9 7.20 4.32 8.42
C PHE A 9 6.04 3.34 8.55
N ILE A 10 4.89 3.84 8.96
CA ILE A 10 3.63 3.10 8.91
C ILE A 10 2.90 3.59 7.65
N GLU A 11 2.72 2.69 6.70
CA GLU A 11 2.06 3.00 5.44
C GLU A 11 0.85 2.10 5.22
N THR A 12 -0.07 2.56 4.39
CA THR A 12 -1.16 1.73 3.89
C THR A 12 -0.62 0.78 2.82
N SER A 13 -1.06 -0.47 2.84
CA SER A 13 -0.74 -1.46 1.79
C SER A 13 -1.24 -1.02 0.41
N GLY A 14 -0.47 -1.35 -0.62
CA GLY A 14 -0.70 -0.98 -2.00
C GLY A 14 0.61 -0.83 -2.77
N GLY A 15 0.53 -0.55 -4.06
CA GLY A 15 1.72 -0.46 -4.91
C GLY A 15 1.44 0.17 -6.27
N GLY A 16 2.35 -0.08 -7.19
CA GLY A 16 2.31 0.48 -8.54
C GLY A 16 1.20 -0.14 -9.39
N VAL A 17 0.65 0.65 -10.32
CA VAL A 17 -0.24 0.12 -11.37
C VAL A 17 0.64 -0.38 -12.51
N GLU A 18 0.53 -1.67 -12.84
CA GLU A 18 1.31 -2.23 -13.94
C GLU A 18 0.69 -1.95 -15.31
N ALA A 19 1.50 -2.12 -16.36
CA ALA A 19 1.06 -1.87 -17.73
C ALA A 19 -0.11 -2.81 -18.13
N GLY A 20 -1.26 -2.22 -18.43
CA GLY A 20 -2.47 -2.95 -18.82
C GLY A 20 -3.43 -3.23 -17.67
N GLU A 21 -3.10 -2.87 -16.43
CA GLU A 21 -4.00 -2.95 -15.29
C GLU A 21 -4.83 -1.67 -15.11
N ASP A 22 -6.07 -1.82 -14.66
CA ASP A 22 -6.82 -0.71 -14.06
C ASP A 22 -6.50 -0.57 -12.56
N LEU A 23 -6.87 0.58 -11.98
CA LEU A 23 -6.60 0.89 -10.57
C LEU A 23 -7.13 -0.18 -9.59
N THR A 24 -8.29 -0.76 -9.90
CA THR A 24 -8.94 -1.73 -9.01
C THR A 24 -8.32 -3.12 -9.12
N THR A 25 -7.80 -3.45 -10.29
CA THR A 25 -7.07 -4.68 -10.58
C THR A 25 -5.72 -4.64 -9.86
N ALA A 26 -4.95 -3.56 -10.04
CA ALA A 26 -3.70 -3.34 -9.32
C ALA A 26 -3.93 -3.37 -7.80
N LEU A 27 -4.91 -2.63 -7.28
CA LEU A 27 -5.24 -2.63 -5.85
C LEU A 27 -5.49 -4.04 -5.30
N LYS A 28 -6.28 -4.86 -6.00
CA LYS A 28 -6.58 -6.23 -5.54
C LYS A 28 -5.36 -7.15 -5.62
N ARG A 29 -4.51 -6.98 -6.64
CA ARG A 29 -3.26 -7.73 -6.77
C ARG A 29 -2.31 -7.40 -5.61
N GLU A 30 -2.04 -6.12 -5.38
CA GLU A 30 -1.15 -5.63 -4.32
C GLU A 30 -1.61 -6.09 -2.93
N LEU A 31 -2.90 -5.93 -2.60
CA LEU A 31 -3.41 -6.38 -1.30
C LEU A 31 -3.32 -7.91 -1.11
N LYS A 32 -3.39 -8.67 -2.21
CA LYS A 32 -3.18 -10.11 -2.17
C LYS A 32 -1.71 -10.46 -1.99
N GLU A 33 -0.81 -9.77 -2.66
CA GLU A 33 0.63 -9.96 -2.57
C GLU A 33 1.16 -9.58 -1.18
N GLU A 34 0.82 -8.38 -0.69
CA GLU A 34 1.39 -7.86 0.55
C GLU A 34 0.75 -8.46 1.81
N LEU A 35 -0.58 -8.58 1.80
CA LEU A 35 -1.36 -8.96 3.00
C LEU A 35 -1.97 -10.36 2.91
N GLY A 36 -1.95 -11.00 1.73
CA GLY A 36 -2.63 -12.27 1.51
C GLY A 36 -4.15 -12.14 1.61
N VAL A 37 -4.76 -11.01 1.25
CA VAL A 37 -6.22 -10.81 1.39
C VAL A 37 -6.93 -10.71 0.06
N ASN A 38 -8.15 -11.25 0.01
CA ASN A 38 -9.13 -10.89 -1.01
C ASN A 38 -10.10 -9.87 -0.43
N VAL A 39 -10.44 -8.85 -1.22
CA VAL A 39 -11.26 -7.74 -0.75
C VAL A 39 -12.39 -7.38 -1.71
N ASP A 40 -13.46 -6.85 -1.13
CA ASP A 40 -14.47 -6.07 -1.83
C ASP A 40 -14.12 -4.58 -1.70
N ILE A 41 -14.12 -3.87 -2.83
CA ILE A 41 -13.89 -2.43 -2.84
C ILE A 41 -15.22 -1.75 -2.55
N LEU A 42 -15.29 -1.00 -1.44
CA LEU A 42 -16.51 -0.30 -1.03
C LEU A 42 -16.64 1.03 -1.75
N CYS A 43 -15.57 1.83 -1.79
CA CYS A 43 -15.53 3.09 -2.51
C CYS A 43 -14.09 3.58 -2.73
N LYS A 44 -13.92 4.53 -3.66
CA LYS A 44 -12.73 5.37 -3.73
C LYS A 44 -12.86 6.49 -2.69
N ILE A 45 -11.84 6.66 -1.85
CA ILE A 45 -11.77 7.73 -0.84
C ILE A 45 -11.32 9.03 -1.49
N GLY A 46 -10.28 8.98 -2.33
CA GLY A 46 -9.72 10.17 -2.96
C GLY A 46 -8.44 9.92 -3.72
N THR A 47 -7.82 11.01 -4.18
CA THR A 47 -6.52 11.01 -4.85
C THR A 47 -5.62 12.04 -4.19
N VAL A 48 -4.39 11.66 -3.90
CA VAL A 48 -3.32 12.56 -3.45
C VAL A 48 -2.29 12.66 -4.57
N SER A 49 -1.82 13.88 -4.83
CA SER A 49 -0.79 14.15 -5.83
C SER A 49 0.39 14.81 -5.14
N ASP A 50 1.48 14.07 -4.95
CA ASP A 50 2.68 14.54 -4.26
C ASP A 50 3.88 14.64 -5.20
N TYR A 51 4.77 15.58 -4.91
CA TYR A 51 5.99 15.79 -5.68
C TYR A 51 7.21 15.78 -4.76
N TYR A 52 8.07 14.79 -4.96
CA TYR A 52 9.35 14.70 -4.30
C TYR A 52 10.40 15.43 -5.13
N SER A 53 10.70 16.68 -4.75
CA SER A 53 11.64 17.54 -5.47
C SER A 53 13.06 16.98 -5.56
N LEU A 54 13.53 16.26 -4.53
CA LEU A 54 14.89 15.73 -4.47
C LEU A 54 15.15 14.65 -5.53
N ILE A 55 14.19 13.76 -5.73
CA ILE A 55 14.27 12.63 -6.67
C ILE A 55 13.46 12.87 -7.96
N HIS A 56 12.94 14.08 -8.13
CA HIS A 56 12.10 14.50 -9.26
C HIS A 56 10.94 13.54 -9.57
N ARG A 57 10.30 13.01 -8.52
CA ARG A 57 9.24 12.02 -8.63
C ARG A 57 7.88 12.65 -8.35
N HIS A 58 6.93 12.42 -9.24
CA HIS A 58 5.52 12.78 -9.07
C HIS A 58 4.71 11.51 -8.85
N ASN A 59 4.08 11.35 -7.69
CA ASN A 59 3.15 10.25 -7.46
C ASN A 59 1.70 10.74 -7.49
N ILE A 60 0.83 9.88 -8.00
CA ILE A 60 -0.62 10.06 -7.99
C ILE A 60 -1.22 8.86 -7.26
N ASN A 61 -1.40 9.02 -5.95
CA ASN A 61 -1.87 7.95 -5.07
C ASN A 61 -3.40 7.93 -5.07
N ASN A 62 -3.99 6.76 -5.36
CA ASN A 62 -5.44 6.58 -5.37
C ASN A 62 -5.84 5.71 -4.18
N TYR A 63 -6.61 6.28 -3.25
CA TYR A 63 -6.99 5.60 -2.02
C TYR A 63 -8.40 5.02 -2.11
N PHE A 64 -8.56 3.81 -1.61
CA PHE A 64 -9.81 3.06 -1.63
C PHE A 64 -10.11 2.49 -0.25
N LEU A 65 -11.40 2.47 0.11
CA LEU A 65 -11.88 1.75 1.28
C LEU A 65 -12.27 0.34 0.84
N CYS A 66 -11.67 -0.66 1.49
CA CYS A 66 -11.87 -2.07 1.17
C CYS A 66 -12.38 -2.84 2.38
N LYS A 67 -13.22 -3.85 2.13
CA LYS A 67 -13.64 -4.83 3.12
C LYS A 67 -12.97 -6.17 2.82
N ILE A 68 -12.28 -6.73 3.80
CA ILE A 68 -11.69 -8.06 3.66
C ILE A 68 -12.80 -9.11 3.58
N VAL A 69 -12.71 -9.96 2.56
CA VAL A 69 -13.60 -11.11 2.33
C VAL A 69 -12.96 -12.38 2.86
N SER A 70 -11.66 -12.56 2.64
CA SER A 70 -10.92 -13.74 3.11
C SER A 70 -9.43 -13.45 3.28
N PHE A 71 -8.80 -14.23 4.15
CA PHE A 71 -7.34 -14.31 4.28
C PHE A 71 -6.81 -15.55 3.55
N GLY A 72 -5.57 -15.44 3.08
CA GLY A 72 -4.79 -16.46 2.40
C GLY A 72 -3.30 -16.23 2.63
N GLU A 73 -2.47 -16.74 1.72
CA GLU A 73 -1.02 -16.57 1.79
C GLU A 73 -0.60 -15.25 1.12
N LYS A 74 0.37 -14.58 1.73
CA LYS A 74 1.02 -13.42 1.14
C LYS A 74 2.13 -13.85 0.19
N HIS A 75 2.34 -13.07 -0.85
CA HIS A 75 3.37 -13.27 -1.86
C HIS A 75 4.10 -11.94 -2.08
N LEU A 76 4.94 -11.58 -1.12
CA LEU A 76 5.75 -10.37 -1.20
C LEU A 76 6.75 -10.47 -2.35
N THR A 77 6.99 -9.36 -3.02
CA THR A 77 8.08 -9.25 -3.99
C THR A 77 9.44 -9.33 -3.29
N GLN A 78 10.51 -9.61 -4.06
CA GLN A 78 11.84 -9.72 -3.47
C GLN A 78 12.30 -8.37 -2.86
N ALA A 79 11.98 -7.25 -3.50
CA ALA A 79 12.28 -5.92 -2.99
C ALA A 79 11.54 -5.62 -1.67
N GLU A 80 10.28 -6.05 -1.52
CA GLU A 80 9.51 -5.89 -0.28
C GLU A 80 10.12 -6.62 0.92
N ILE A 81 10.77 -7.75 0.67
CA ILE A 81 11.43 -8.54 1.71
C ILE A 81 12.82 -7.96 2.02
N GLU A 82 13.60 -7.71 0.99
CA GLU A 82 15.03 -7.41 1.10
C GLU A 82 15.32 -5.92 1.32
N ASP A 83 14.55 -5.03 0.68
CA ASP A 83 14.81 -3.58 0.69
C ASP A 83 13.86 -2.84 1.65
N PHE A 84 12.58 -3.24 1.70
CA PHE A 84 11.56 -2.56 2.51
C PHE A 84 11.29 -3.24 3.87
N HIS A 85 11.69 -4.51 4.03
CA HIS A 85 11.49 -5.29 5.26
C HIS A 85 10.05 -5.22 5.80
N LEU A 86 9.05 -5.35 4.92
CA LEU A 86 7.66 -5.10 5.28
C LEU A 86 7.14 -6.04 6.37
N SER A 87 6.41 -5.45 7.32
CA SER A 87 5.65 -6.16 8.35
C SER A 87 4.21 -5.65 8.40
N THR A 88 3.26 -6.53 8.70
CA THR A 88 1.83 -6.19 8.71
C THR A 88 1.36 -5.85 10.11
N LEU A 89 0.75 -4.68 10.27
CA LEU A 89 0.02 -4.28 11.46
C LEU A 89 -1.49 -4.41 11.21
N LYS A 90 -2.23 -4.89 12.21
CA LYS A 90 -3.70 -4.86 12.23
C LYS A 90 -4.12 -4.03 13.43
N LEU A 91 -4.72 -2.88 13.15
CA LEU A 91 -5.11 -1.89 14.15
C LEU A 91 -6.63 -1.68 14.10
N THR A 92 -7.21 -1.34 15.23
CA THR A 92 -8.51 -0.68 15.30
C THR A 92 -8.44 0.71 14.66
N TYR A 93 -9.59 1.32 14.38
CA TYR A 93 -9.62 2.67 13.83
C TYR A 93 -8.96 3.68 14.78
N GLU A 94 -9.25 3.57 16.07
CA GLU A 94 -8.71 4.43 17.11
C GLU A 94 -7.18 4.29 17.22
N GLU A 95 -6.66 3.06 17.25
CA GLU A 95 -5.21 2.81 17.27
C GLU A 95 -4.50 3.35 16.02
N ALA A 96 -5.15 3.26 14.85
CA ALA A 96 -4.58 3.78 13.60
C ALA A 96 -4.51 5.31 13.59
N VAL A 97 -5.50 5.99 14.17
CA VAL A 97 -5.50 7.46 14.32
C VAL A 97 -4.43 7.89 15.32
N ASP A 98 -4.24 7.16 16.42
CA ASP A 98 -3.24 7.50 17.44
C ASP A 98 -1.79 7.25 16.97
N ALA A 99 -1.59 6.39 15.96
CA ALA A 99 -0.28 6.07 15.41
C ALA A 99 0.25 7.07 14.38
N TYR A 100 -0.58 8.03 13.93
CA TYR A 100 -0.29 9.03 12.90
C TYR A 100 -0.22 10.45 13.48
#